data_AF-A0AB36JZ49-F1
#
_entry.id   AF-A0AB36JZ49-F1
#
_cell.length_a   1.000
_cell.length_b   1.000
_cell.length_c   1.000
_cell.angle_alpha   90.00
_cell.angle_beta   90.00
_cell.angle_gamma   90.00
#
_symmetry.space_group_name_H-M   'P 1'
#
loop_
_entity.id
_entity.type
_entity.pdbx_description
1 polymer ?
#
loop_
_entity_poly.entity_id
_entity_poly.type
_entity_poly.pdbx_seq_one_letter_code
_entity_poly.pdbx_strand_id
1 'polypeptide(L)'
;MGLFSSKSTPSHGLSIVARNCKVVGDIDLEGDIQIDGFGEGNITQANAVVISASGHFRGTINAKHITINGLVEGQCDADAIDILSQGKMKGVLNTEQLTIEKGGLLAGENRATLSTDTVVPLAEQARSHDKTSNDKKTHPSSSKQS
;
A
#
# COMPACT_ATOMS: atom_id res chain seq x y z
N MET A 1 -2.43 26.38 -32.22
CA MET A 1 -3.24 26.62 -31.02
C MET A 1 -2.85 25.58 -29.98
N GLY A 2 -2.32 26.01 -28.83
CA GLY A 2 -1.90 25.11 -27.75
C GLY A 2 -3.09 24.71 -26.88
N LEU A 3 -3.22 23.42 -26.61
CA LEU A 3 -4.22 22.81 -25.74
C LEU A 3 -3.51 22.30 -24.49
N PHE A 4 -3.27 23.19 -23.53
CA PHE A 4 -2.83 22.80 -22.19
C PHE A 4 -4.03 22.92 -21.25
N SER A 5 -4.78 21.82 -21.10
CA SER A 5 -5.80 21.71 -20.08
C SER A 5 -5.09 21.47 -18.74
N SER A 6 -4.95 22.54 -17.96
CA SER A 6 -4.57 22.47 -16.55
C SER A 6 -5.65 21.68 -15.82
N LYS A 7 -5.44 20.38 -15.59
CA LYS A 7 -6.16 19.64 -14.56
C LYS A 7 -5.74 20.24 -13.22
N SER A 8 -6.58 21.09 -12.65
CA SER A 8 -6.51 21.47 -11.24
C SER A 8 -6.72 20.20 -10.42
N THR A 9 -5.66 19.68 -9.81
CA THR A 9 -5.79 18.72 -8.70
C THR A 9 -6.68 19.38 -7.64
N PRO A 10 -7.78 18.74 -7.21
CA PRO A 10 -8.54 19.25 -6.07
C PRO A 10 -7.58 19.36 -4.90
N SER A 11 -7.36 20.58 -4.38
CA SER A 11 -6.56 20.77 -3.18
C SER A 11 -7.42 20.33 -2.01
N HIS A 12 -7.32 19.05 -1.64
CA HIS A 12 -7.90 18.57 -0.39
C HIS A 12 -7.26 19.38 0.74
N GLY A 13 -8.09 20.00 1.58
CA GLY A 13 -7.62 20.83 2.68
C GLY A 13 -6.97 19.98 3.77
N LEU A 14 -5.94 20.52 4.42
CA LEU A 14 -5.34 19.92 5.61
C LEU A 14 -6.14 20.34 6.85
N SER A 15 -6.66 19.37 7.58
CA SER A 15 -7.28 19.55 8.89
C SER A 15 -6.24 19.30 9.99
N ILE A 16 -6.16 20.18 10.99
CA ILE A 16 -5.19 20.04 12.08
C ILE A 16 -5.91 20.03 13.42
N VAL A 17 -5.76 18.94 14.17
CA VAL A 17 -6.09 18.88 15.59
C VAL A 17 -4.88 19.35 16.37
N ALA A 18 -4.90 20.61 16.77
CA ALA A 18 -3.77 21.26 17.43
C ALA A 18 -3.43 20.62 18.79
N ARG A 19 -2.23 20.92 19.29
CA ARG A 19 -1.83 20.58 20.66
C ARG A 19 -2.82 21.17 21.65
N ASN A 20 -3.05 20.47 22.76
CA ASN A 20 -4.01 20.84 23.80
C ASN A 20 -5.49 20.75 23.38
N CYS A 21 -5.80 20.28 22.16
CA CYS A 21 -7.15 19.90 21.78
C CYS A 21 -7.40 18.43 22.11
N LYS A 22 -8.59 18.14 22.65
CA LYS A 22 -9.15 16.79 22.78
C LYS A 22 -10.38 16.71 21.89
N VAL A 23 -10.34 15.83 20.90
CA VAL A 23 -11.47 15.54 20.00
C VAL A 23 -12.01 14.16 20.36
N VAL A 24 -13.32 14.05 20.56
CA VAL A 24 -14.00 12.79 20.85
C VAL A 24 -15.21 12.66 19.94
N GLY A 25 -15.30 11.56 19.19
CA GLY A 25 -16.42 11.27 18.29
C GLY A 25 -15.97 10.75 16.93
N ASP A 26 -16.88 10.78 15.96
CA ASP A 26 -16.62 10.37 14.59
C ASP A 26 -16.16 11.58 13.74
N ILE A 27 -15.10 11.37 12.96
CA ILE A 27 -14.52 12.37 12.07
C ILE A 27 -14.60 11.83 10.65
N ASP A 28 -15.49 12.42 9.86
CA ASP A 28 -15.59 12.16 8.43
C ASP A 28 -14.97 13.34 7.68
N LEU A 29 -13.91 13.09 6.91
CA LEU A 29 -13.21 14.13 6.17
C LEU A 29 -12.65 13.63 4.84
N GLU A 30 -12.89 14.38 3.77
CA GLU A 30 -12.29 14.12 2.46
C GLU A 30 -11.00 14.93 2.29
N GLY A 31 -9.90 14.40 2.83
CA GLY A 31 -8.59 15.03 2.70
C GLY A 31 -7.58 14.55 3.73
N ASP A 32 -6.66 15.44 4.07
CA ASP A 32 -5.56 15.11 4.96
C ASP A 32 -5.86 15.62 6.37
N ILE A 33 -5.54 14.83 7.38
CA ILE A 33 -5.67 15.21 8.79
C ILE A 33 -4.37 14.99 9.54
N GLN A 34 -3.99 15.98 10.34
CA GLN A 34 -2.86 15.90 11.26
C GLN A 34 -3.34 16.03 12.71
N ILE A 35 -2.90 15.10 13.56
CA ILE A 35 -3.25 15.06 14.98
C ILE A 35 -2.00 15.35 15.81
N ASP A 36 -1.95 16.56 16.37
CA ASP A 36 -0.93 17.01 17.32
C ASP A 36 -1.42 16.94 18.78
N GLY A 37 -2.71 16.70 18.99
CA GLY A 37 -3.36 16.62 20.31
C GLY A 37 -3.84 15.21 20.67
N PHE A 38 -4.98 15.14 21.36
CA PHE A 38 -5.63 13.88 21.71
C PHE A 38 -6.88 13.66 20.84
N GLY A 39 -6.96 12.51 20.18
CA GLY A 39 -8.14 12.07 19.42
C GLY A 39 -8.68 10.75 19.95
N GLU A 40 -9.99 10.65 20.09
CA GLU A 40 -10.68 9.41 20.47
C GLU A 40 -11.94 9.21 19.63
N GLY A 41 -12.06 8.06 18.96
CA GLY A 41 -13.23 7.72 18.15
C GLY A 41 -12.86 7.09 16.81
N ASN A 42 -13.58 7.47 15.75
CA ASN A 42 -13.45 6.86 14.44
C ASN A 42 -13.11 7.91 13.38
N ILE A 43 -12.09 7.65 12.55
CA ILE A 43 -11.75 8.48 11.40
C ILE A 43 -12.10 7.70 10.14
N THR A 44 -12.94 8.28 9.29
CA THR A 44 -13.39 7.68 8.03
C THR A 44 -13.12 8.62 6.85
N GLN A 45 -12.94 8.03 5.66
CA GLN A 45 -12.79 8.74 4.38
C GLN A 45 -11.52 9.62 4.23
N ALA A 46 -10.61 9.60 5.22
CA ALA A 46 -9.38 10.37 5.15
C ALA A 46 -8.45 9.85 4.04
N ASN A 47 -7.83 10.78 3.32
CA ASN A 47 -6.80 10.46 2.34
C ASN A 47 -5.48 10.14 3.04
N ALA A 48 -4.97 11.08 3.83
CA ALA A 48 -3.79 10.89 4.66
C ALA A 48 -4.06 11.24 6.13
N VAL A 49 -3.60 10.40 7.04
CA VAL A 49 -3.67 10.64 8.49
C VAL A 49 -2.26 10.69 9.04
N VAL A 50 -1.90 11.81 9.68
CA VAL A 50 -0.59 11.99 10.31
C VAL A 50 -0.77 12.15 11.81
N ILE A 51 -0.20 11.22 12.58
CA ILE A 51 -0.13 11.33 14.04
C ILE A 51 1.25 11.85 14.40
N SER A 52 1.32 13.11 14.82
CA SER A 52 2.58 13.75 15.21
C SER A 52 3.18 13.15 16.48
N ALA A 53 4.43 13.47 16.79
CA ALA A 53 5.12 12.93 17.98
C ALA A 53 4.45 13.28 19.33
N SER A 54 3.67 14.36 19.38
CA SER A 54 2.84 14.74 20.54
C SER A 54 1.38 14.27 20.42
N GLY A 55 1.03 13.67 19.29
CA GLY A 55 -0.29 13.16 18.99
C GLY A 55 -0.56 11.82 19.67
N HIS A 56 -1.77 11.71 20.21
CA HIS A 56 -2.29 10.49 20.81
C HIS A 56 -3.65 10.20 20.19
N PHE A 57 -3.80 9.06 19.53
CA PHE A 57 -5.08 8.65 18.96
C PHE A 57 -5.55 7.30 19.52
N ARG A 58 -6.83 7.21 19.89
CA ARG A 58 -7.45 5.99 20.37
C ARG A 58 -8.73 5.68 19.60
N GLY A 59 -8.78 4.52 18.95
CA GLY A 59 -9.97 4.06 18.25
C GLY A 59 -9.66 3.47 16.88
N THR A 60 -10.50 3.74 15.89
CA THR A 60 -10.39 3.16 14.55
C THR A 60 -10.02 4.23 13.54
N ILE A 61 -9.03 3.94 12.69
CA ILE A 61 -8.61 4.83 11.60
C ILE A 61 -8.79 4.07 10.30
N ASN A 62 -9.57 4.63 9.38
CA ASN A 62 -9.66 4.19 7.98
C ASN A 62 -9.19 5.33 7.07
N ALA A 63 -8.09 5.11 6.35
CA ALA A 63 -7.50 6.09 5.45
C ALA A 63 -6.72 5.39 4.32
N LYS A 64 -6.28 6.12 3.29
CA LYS A 64 -5.38 5.51 2.27
C LYS A 64 -3.95 5.41 2.78
N HIS A 65 -3.49 6.44 3.47
CA HIS A 65 -2.13 6.50 4.01
C HIS A 65 -2.13 6.95 5.47
N ILE A 66 -1.41 6.22 6.32
CA ILE A 66 -1.28 6.56 7.75
C ILE A 66 0.19 6.70 8.10
N THR A 67 0.58 7.88 8.60
CA THR A 67 1.91 8.14 9.16
C THR A 67 1.82 8.25 10.68
N ILE A 68 2.53 7.39 11.40
CA ILE A 68 2.53 7.33 12.86
C ILE A 68 3.88 7.77 13.39
N ASN A 69 3.95 8.97 13.97
CA ASN A 69 5.10 9.47 14.72
C ASN A 69 4.83 9.61 16.23
N GLY A 70 3.58 9.45 16.65
CA GLY A 70 3.13 9.51 18.06
C GLY A 70 2.62 8.16 18.58
N LEU A 71 1.58 8.19 19.42
CA LEU A 71 0.96 6.98 19.98
C LEU A 71 -0.41 6.73 19.34
N VAL A 72 -0.61 5.51 18.85
CA VAL A 72 -1.92 5.05 18.33
C VAL A 72 -2.33 3.78 19.04
N GLU A 73 -3.54 3.75 19.58
CA GLU A 73 -4.12 2.60 20.28
C GLU A 73 -5.47 2.21 19.66
N GLY A 74 -5.50 1.09 18.92
CA GLY A 74 -6.74 0.59 18.31
C GLY A 74 -6.52 -0.12 16.98
N GLN A 75 -7.41 0.13 16.01
CA GLN A 75 -7.38 -0.53 14.70
C GLN A 75 -7.06 0.49 13.61
N CYS A 76 -6.05 0.18 12.79
CA CYS A 76 -5.68 0.99 11.63
C CYS A 76 -5.92 0.21 10.35
N ASP A 77 -6.67 0.77 9.42
CA ASP A 77 -6.98 0.19 8.12
C ASP A 77 -6.54 1.18 7.04
N ALA A 78 -5.50 0.81 6.28
CA ALA A 78 -4.99 1.66 5.21
C ALA A 78 -4.16 0.89 4.17
N ASP A 79 -4.12 1.40 2.95
CA ASP A 79 -3.30 0.84 1.87
C ASP A 79 -1.81 0.82 2.27
N ALA A 80 -1.35 1.93 2.86
CA ALA A 80 0.01 2.07 3.38
C ALA A 80 0.04 2.65 4.80
N ILE A 81 0.91 2.10 5.64
CA ILE A 81 1.17 2.57 7.01
C ILE A 81 2.68 2.73 7.22
N ASP A 82 3.09 3.93 7.60
CA ASP A 82 4.46 4.26 7.96
C ASP A 82 4.57 4.56 9.46
N ILE A 83 5.32 3.75 10.18
CA ILE A 83 5.65 3.98 11.60
C ILE A 83 7.03 4.63 11.64
N LEU A 84 7.07 5.92 11.97
CA LEU A 84 8.29 6.70 12.07
C LEU A 84 9.07 6.38 13.36
N SER A 85 10.26 6.96 13.46
CA SER A 85 11.23 6.72 14.54
C SER A 85 10.68 6.89 15.98
N GLN A 86 9.65 7.72 16.22
CA GLN A 86 9.00 7.87 17.53
C GLN A 86 7.60 7.22 17.61
N GLY A 87 7.15 6.63 16.50
CA GLY A 87 5.83 6.02 16.37
C GLY A 87 5.66 4.79 17.25
N LYS A 88 4.54 4.72 17.97
CA LYS A 88 4.11 3.59 18.78
C LYS A 88 2.70 3.21 18.38
N MET A 89 2.57 2.08 17.71
CA MET A 89 1.28 1.50 17.37
C MET A 89 0.99 0.35 18.33
N LYS A 90 -0.20 0.36 18.94
CA LYS A 90 -0.75 -0.76 19.71
C LYS A 90 -2.11 -1.18 19.15
N GLY A 91 -2.27 -2.47 18.85
CA GLY A 91 -3.54 -3.03 18.41
C GLY A 91 -3.44 -3.81 17.10
N VAL A 92 -4.36 -3.58 16.16
CA VAL A 92 -4.42 -4.34 14.90
C VAL A 92 -4.23 -3.41 13.71
N LEU A 93 -3.33 -3.76 12.79
CA LEU A 93 -3.17 -3.07 11.51
C LEU A 93 -3.73 -3.96 10.41
N ASN A 94 -4.40 -3.36 9.44
CA ASN A 94 -4.73 -3.98 8.18
C ASN A 94 -4.12 -3.11 7.07
N THR A 95 -3.04 -3.59 6.47
CA THR A 95 -2.33 -2.87 5.42
C THR A 95 -1.55 -3.81 4.51
N GLU A 96 -1.45 -3.45 3.23
CA GLU A 96 -0.61 -4.15 2.26
C GLU A 96 0.84 -3.67 2.33
N GLN A 97 1.06 -2.40 2.68
CA GLN A 97 2.37 -1.76 2.72
C GLN A 97 2.67 -1.21 4.11
N LEU A 98 3.47 -1.96 4.89
CA LEU A 98 3.91 -1.54 6.22
C LEU A 98 5.40 -1.18 6.21
N THR A 99 5.71 0.06 6.58
CA THR A 99 7.08 0.51 6.85
C THR A 99 7.25 0.80 8.33
N ILE A 100 8.36 0.35 8.93
CA ILE A 100 8.74 0.70 10.29
C ILE A 100 10.17 1.23 10.29
N GLU A 101 10.34 2.50 10.65
CA GLU A 101 11.64 3.12 10.81
C GLU A 101 12.36 2.64 12.08
N LYS A 102 13.68 2.90 12.15
CA LYS A 102 14.48 2.60 13.34
C LYS A 102 13.95 3.39 14.55
N GLY A 103 13.46 2.68 15.56
CA GLY A 103 12.88 3.25 16.77
C GLY A 103 11.35 3.19 16.80
N GLY A 104 10.71 2.97 15.65
CA GLY A 104 9.28 2.68 15.57
C GLY A 104 8.94 1.37 16.29
N LEU A 105 7.85 1.38 17.05
CA LEU A 105 7.38 0.23 17.82
C LEU A 105 5.98 -0.15 17.38
N LEU A 106 5.80 -1.43 17.05
CA LEU A 106 4.51 -2.05 16.79
C LEU A 106 4.27 -3.14 17.84
N ALA A 107 3.23 -2.97 18.64
CA ALA A 107 2.80 -3.90 19.68
C ALA A 107 1.39 -4.39 19.36
N GLY A 108 1.30 -5.37 18.46
CA GLY A 108 0.04 -5.72 17.84
C GLY A 108 0.13 -6.83 16.80
N GLU A 109 -0.96 -7.00 16.06
CA GLU A 109 -1.05 -7.91 14.93
C GLU A 109 -1.17 -7.10 13.62
N ASN A 110 -0.42 -7.49 12.60
CA ASN A 110 -0.64 -6.99 11.24
C ASN A 110 -1.39 -8.06 10.42
N ARG A 111 -2.58 -7.72 9.95
CA ARG A 111 -3.38 -8.51 9.02
C ARG A 111 -3.14 -7.98 7.61
N ALA A 112 -2.28 -8.65 6.85
CA ALA A 112 -2.14 -8.35 5.43
C ALA A 112 -3.13 -9.20 4.64
N THR A 113 -3.99 -8.58 3.84
CA THR A 113 -4.81 -9.30 2.86
C THR A 113 -3.96 -9.53 1.61
N LEU A 114 -3.25 -10.66 1.57
CA LEU A 114 -2.48 -11.06 0.39
C LEU A 114 -3.46 -11.45 -0.72
N SER A 115 -3.68 -10.54 -1.67
CA SER A 115 -4.33 -10.86 -2.93
C SER A 115 -3.43 -11.84 -3.69
N THR A 116 -3.87 -13.10 -3.79
CA THR A 116 -3.13 -14.13 -4.53
C THR A 116 -3.22 -13.81 -6.02
N ASP A 117 -2.17 -13.20 -6.56
CA ASP A 117 -2.00 -13.02 -7.99
C ASP A 117 -2.03 -14.39 -8.67
N THR A 118 -3.08 -14.64 -9.45
CA THR A 118 -3.25 -15.89 -10.18
C THR A 118 -2.23 -15.91 -11.31
N VAL A 119 -1.09 -16.56 -11.08
CA VAL A 119 -0.12 -16.88 -12.14
C VAL A 119 -0.83 -17.67 -13.23
N VAL A 120 -1.19 -17.01 -14.33
CA VAL A 120 -1.61 -17.66 -15.57
C VAL A 120 -0.38 -18.40 -16.13
N PRO A 121 -0.38 -19.74 -16.20
CA PRO A 121 0.69 -20.44 -16.89
C PRO A 121 0.63 -20.06 -18.38
N LEU A 122 1.72 -19.48 -18.87
CA LEU A 122 1.91 -19.18 -20.29
C LEU A 122 1.98 -20.52 -21.04
N ALA A 123 0.86 -20.93 -21.64
CA ALA A 123 0.82 -22.10 -22.51
C ALA A 123 1.70 -21.85 -23.74
N GLU A 124 2.81 -22.59 -23.82
CA GLU A 124 3.72 -22.69 -24.95
C GLU A 124 2.96 -23.22 -26.19
N GLN A 125 2.41 -22.32 -27.02
CA GLN A 125 1.90 -22.68 -28.35
C GLN A 125 3.08 -22.81 -29.32
N ALA A 126 3.67 -24.00 -29.38
CA ALA A 126 4.56 -24.38 -30.47
C ALA A 126 3.76 -24.57 -31.77
N ARG A 127 3.99 -23.60 -32.66
CA ARG A 127 3.57 -23.46 -34.06
C ARG A 127 3.53 -24.76 -34.87
N SER A 128 2.42 -24.96 -35.59
CA SER A 128 2.33 -25.87 -36.74
C SER A 128 2.00 -25.09 -38.02
N HIS A 129 2.99 -24.87 -38.90
CA HIS A 129 2.90 -24.93 -40.38
C HIS A 129 4.08 -24.17 -41.03
N ASP A 130 4.91 -24.86 -41.80
CA ASP A 130 5.00 -24.60 -43.25
C ASP A 130 5.58 -25.84 -43.98
N LYS A 131 4.92 -26.25 -45.06
CA LYS A 131 5.38 -27.29 -46.00
C LYS A 131 5.75 -26.60 -47.30
N THR A 132 7.00 -26.70 -47.77
CA THR A 132 7.27 -26.79 -49.22
C THR A 132 8.63 -27.47 -49.55
N SER A 133 8.58 -28.39 -50.53
CA SER A 133 9.65 -28.79 -51.50
C SER A 133 10.90 -29.52 -50.97
N ASN A 134 11.04 -30.84 -51.14
CA ASN A 134 11.46 -31.60 -52.35
C ASN A 134 12.95 -31.44 -52.71
N ASP A 135 13.77 -32.50 -52.54
CA ASP A 135 14.50 -33.25 -53.59
C ASP A 135 15.63 -34.14 -53.00
N LYS A 136 15.45 -35.47 -53.11
CA LYS A 136 16.41 -36.45 -53.67
C LYS A 136 17.90 -36.38 -53.27
N LYS A 137 18.38 -37.40 -52.54
CA LYS A 137 19.38 -38.41 -53.01
C LYS A 137 19.97 -39.29 -51.89
N THR A 138 19.71 -40.60 -52.02
CA THR A 138 20.63 -41.76 -51.92
C THR A 138 21.73 -41.85 -50.83
N HIS A 139 21.66 -42.96 -50.07
CA HIS A 139 22.75 -43.78 -49.46
C HIS A 139 24.06 -43.87 -50.30
N PRO A 140 25.24 -44.36 -49.79
CA PRO A 140 25.49 -45.24 -48.60
C PRO A 140 26.80 -44.95 -47.78
N SER A 141 27.10 -45.85 -46.80
CA SER A 141 28.45 -46.20 -46.24
C SER A 141 29.15 -45.15 -45.33
N SER A 142 29.95 -45.43 -44.30
CA SER A 142 30.56 -46.64 -43.70
C SER A 142 31.23 -46.28 -42.36
N SER A 143 31.29 -47.26 -41.44
CA SER A 143 32.40 -47.61 -40.52
C SER A 143 33.09 -46.62 -39.58
N LYS A 144 33.22 -47.09 -38.32
CA LYS A 144 34.45 -47.34 -37.51
C LYS A 144 34.67 -46.54 -36.22
N GLN A 145 34.87 -47.33 -35.14
CA GLN A 145 35.82 -47.21 -34.02
C GLN A 145 35.61 -46.03 -33.04
N SER A 146 35.69 -46.22 -31.73
CA SER A 146 36.54 -47.13 -30.93
C SER A 146 35.86 -47.61 -29.66
#